data_AF-A0AAD2DJH3-F1
#
_entry.id   AF-A0AAD2DJH3-F1
#
_cell.length_a   1.000
_cell.length_b   1.000
_cell.length_c   1.000
_cell.angle_alpha   90.00
_cell.angle_beta   90.00
_cell.angle_gamma   90.00
#
_symmetry.space_group_name_H-M   'P 1'
#
loop_
_entity.id
_entity.type
_entity.pdbx_description
1 polymer ?
#
loop_
_entity_poly.entity_id
_entity_poly.type
_entity_poly.pdbx_seq_one_letter_code
_entity_poly.pdbx_strand_id
1 'polypeptide(L)'
;MNGPTPRHRSAPEKKPKPPSINGNSPNSVVTKHKDYSDMKKSSSSSAKNFCSCLVNAHFLKWRANDIWGVVRHHPVPCVFAASLLFFMAVEYTLRMVPPTSPPFDLGFIATTNLHRLLESRPTLNTILAGLNTVFVGMQTTYILWTWLMEGRPRATISALFMFTCRGILGYVTQLPLPEGFLGSGADFPVGNVSFFLFYSGHVAASIIASLDMKRMKRWELSYTFDILNVLQVIRLLSTRGHYTIDLAVGIGAGILFDSLAGKYEDSKKREASLVSSATNYGSYYNSQKERNGELVG
;
A
#
# COMPACT_ATOMS: atom_id res chain seq x y z
N MET A 1 59.85 15.73 8.03
CA MET A 1 59.21 14.93 6.97
C MET A 1 57.86 15.57 6.66
N ASN A 2 57.79 16.26 5.52
CA ASN A 2 56.61 16.97 5.04
C ASN A 2 55.71 15.98 4.28
N GLY A 3 54.43 15.92 4.64
CA GLY A 3 53.39 15.16 3.93
C GLY A 3 52.06 15.92 3.99
N PRO A 4 51.22 15.90 2.93
CA PRO A 4 50.48 17.08 2.52
C PRO A 4 48.99 17.09 2.92
N THR A 5 48.49 18.32 3.03
CA THR A 5 47.13 18.80 3.30
C THR A 5 46.08 18.33 2.27
N PRO A 6 44.86 17.95 2.68
CA PRO A 6 43.77 17.66 1.74
C PRO A 6 43.06 18.95 1.26
N ARG A 7 42.88 19.05 -0.06
CA ARG A 7 42.18 20.15 -0.75
C ARG A 7 40.66 20.07 -0.57
N HIS A 8 40.08 21.15 -0.06
CA HIS A 8 38.68 21.51 -0.26
C HIS A 8 38.39 21.78 -1.75
N ARG A 9 37.29 21.25 -2.29
CA ARG A 9 36.73 21.70 -3.57
C ARG A 9 35.23 21.95 -3.42
N SER A 10 34.87 23.19 -3.69
CA SER A 10 33.56 23.82 -3.53
C SER A 10 32.54 23.37 -4.59
N ALA A 11 31.26 23.44 -4.23
CA ALA A 11 30.09 23.16 -5.05
C ALA A 11 29.87 24.20 -6.19
N PRO A 12 29.12 23.86 -7.25
CA PRO A 12 28.55 24.85 -8.16
C PRO A 12 27.11 25.22 -7.78
N GLU A 13 26.93 26.53 -7.63
CA GLU A 13 25.74 27.29 -7.27
C GLU A 13 24.69 27.28 -8.40
N LYS A 14 23.44 26.94 -8.08
CA LYS A 14 22.29 27.01 -9.01
C LYS A 14 21.69 28.42 -8.98
N LYS A 15 21.70 29.12 -10.12
CA LYS A 15 20.99 30.40 -10.33
C LYS A 15 19.46 30.20 -10.30
N PRO A 16 18.68 31.04 -9.58
CA PRO A 16 17.23 31.09 -9.71
C PRO A 16 16.80 32.03 -10.84
N LYS A 17 15.76 31.63 -11.58
CA LYS A 17 15.09 32.42 -12.62
C LYS A 17 13.85 33.11 -11.99
N PRO A 18 13.59 34.40 -12.23
CA PRO A 18 12.49 35.12 -11.59
C PRO A 18 11.13 34.84 -12.25
N PRO A 19 10.01 34.99 -11.51
CA PRO A 19 8.65 34.87 -12.04
C PRO A 19 8.21 36.16 -12.73
N SER A 20 7.56 36.06 -13.90
CA SER A 20 6.84 37.18 -14.50
C SER A 20 5.39 37.17 -14.03
N ILE A 21 5.01 38.19 -13.26
CA ILE A 21 3.65 38.54 -12.88
C ILE A 21 3.34 39.92 -13.47
N ASN A 22 2.05 40.14 -13.76
CA ASN A 22 1.34 41.38 -14.11
C ASN A 22 1.16 41.74 -15.59
N GLY A 23 -0.12 41.83 -15.98
CA GLY A 23 -0.71 43.17 -16.02
C GLY A 23 -1.82 43.40 -17.06
N ASN A 24 -3.04 43.52 -16.56
CA ASN A 24 -4.08 44.49 -16.95
C ASN A 24 -4.95 44.29 -18.22
N SER A 25 -6.20 43.82 -17.98
CA SER A 25 -7.48 44.59 -17.96
C SER A 25 -7.88 45.57 -19.10
N PRO A 26 -9.19 45.93 -19.23
CA PRO A 26 -9.93 45.78 -20.48
C PRO A 26 -10.60 47.10 -20.97
N ASN A 27 -11.45 46.94 -22.00
CA ASN A 27 -12.53 47.82 -22.49
C ASN A 27 -12.23 48.59 -23.78
N SER A 28 -12.96 48.22 -24.85
CA SER A 28 -13.85 49.18 -25.52
C SER A 28 -15.01 48.45 -26.21
N VAL A 29 -16.17 49.07 -26.07
CA VAL A 29 -17.50 48.68 -26.56
C VAL A 29 -17.67 49.22 -27.98
N VAL A 30 -18.52 48.58 -28.83
CA VAL A 30 -19.56 49.21 -29.69
C VAL A 30 -20.02 48.25 -30.83
N THR A 31 -21.25 47.75 -30.62
CA THR A 31 -22.41 47.43 -31.49
C THR A 31 -22.35 47.04 -33.00
N LYS A 32 -23.11 45.96 -33.26
CA LYS A 32 -24.22 45.72 -34.24
C LYS A 32 -23.97 45.36 -35.73
N HIS A 33 -24.55 44.19 -36.04
CA HIS A 33 -25.44 43.79 -37.17
C HIS A 33 -24.89 43.24 -38.51
N LYS A 34 -25.24 41.94 -38.71
CA LYS A 34 -25.59 41.14 -39.92
C LYS A 34 -24.94 41.46 -41.27
N ASP A 35 -24.31 40.45 -41.87
CA ASP A 35 -24.79 39.98 -43.18
C ASP A 35 -24.50 38.49 -43.44
N TYR A 36 -25.42 37.85 -44.17
CA TYR A 36 -25.43 36.44 -44.57
C TYR A 36 -24.98 36.34 -46.02
N SER A 37 -23.74 35.90 -46.27
CA SER A 37 -23.36 35.19 -47.52
C SER A 37 -21.87 34.87 -47.49
N ASP A 38 -21.51 33.61 -47.24
CA ASP A 38 -20.58 32.90 -48.12
C ASP A 38 -20.39 31.46 -47.64
N MET A 39 -21.07 30.54 -48.34
CA MET A 39 -20.69 29.13 -48.35
C MET A 39 -19.35 29.01 -49.09
N LYS A 40 -18.24 28.89 -48.36
CA LYS A 40 -16.98 28.39 -48.94
C LYS A 40 -16.17 27.58 -47.92
N LYS A 41 -16.20 26.26 -48.13
CA LYS A 41 -15.16 25.26 -47.79
C LYS A 41 -14.32 25.53 -46.53
N SER A 42 -14.71 24.99 -45.37
CA SER A 42 -13.83 24.85 -44.20
C SER A 42 -13.63 23.39 -43.72
N SER A 43 -13.93 22.40 -44.55
CA SER A 43 -13.76 20.98 -44.20
C SER A 43 -12.29 20.51 -44.09
N SER A 44 -11.31 21.39 -44.26
CA SER A 44 -9.89 21.04 -44.25
C SER A 44 -9.13 21.32 -42.94
N SER A 45 -9.70 22.05 -41.96
CA SER A 45 -8.95 22.39 -40.73
C SER A 45 -9.07 21.33 -39.64
N SER A 46 -10.24 20.69 -39.51
CA SER A 46 -10.48 19.65 -38.50
C SER A 46 -9.72 18.34 -38.81
N ALA A 47 -9.68 17.92 -40.07
CA ALA A 47 -8.91 16.75 -40.50
C ALA A 47 -7.38 16.96 -40.37
N LYS A 48 -6.88 18.19 -40.59
CA LYS A 48 -5.46 18.53 -40.41
C LYS A 48 -5.05 18.53 -38.92
N ASN A 49 -5.93 18.96 -38.03
CA ASN A 49 -5.68 18.94 -36.59
C ASN A 49 -5.71 17.51 -36.00
N PHE A 50 -6.62 16.65 -36.49
CA PHE A 50 -6.65 15.24 -36.08
C PHE A 50 -5.42 14.49 -36.60
N CYS A 51 -5.02 14.73 -37.85
CA CYS A 51 -3.82 14.14 -38.45
C CYS A 51 -2.53 14.65 -37.77
N SER A 52 -2.46 15.93 -37.38
CA SER A 52 -1.31 16.49 -36.64
C SER A 52 -1.20 15.95 -35.20
N CYS A 53 -2.32 15.59 -34.57
CA CYS A 53 -2.31 15.00 -33.22
C CYS A 53 -1.79 13.55 -33.25
N LEU A 54 -2.19 12.77 -34.27
CA LEU A 54 -1.67 11.42 -34.48
C LEU A 54 -0.18 11.43 -34.88
N VAL A 55 0.25 12.35 -35.75
CA VAL A 55 1.68 12.47 -36.15
C VAL A 55 2.61 12.82 -34.98
N ASN A 56 2.10 13.43 -33.92
CA ASN A 56 2.86 13.77 -32.71
C ASN A 56 2.72 12.74 -31.58
N ALA A 57 2.05 11.62 -31.79
CA ALA A 57 1.90 10.63 -30.74
C ALA A 57 3.25 9.97 -30.44
N HIS A 58 3.62 9.95 -29.16
CA HIS A 58 4.95 9.51 -28.71
C HIS A 58 5.28 8.07 -29.10
N PHE A 59 4.26 7.20 -29.22
CA PHE A 59 4.41 5.81 -29.63
C PHE A 59 4.79 5.63 -31.10
N LEU A 60 4.48 6.59 -31.99
CA LEU A 60 4.90 6.54 -33.40
C LEU A 60 6.40 6.79 -33.59
N LYS A 61 7.07 7.31 -32.56
CA LYS A 61 8.52 7.53 -32.54
C LYS A 61 9.30 6.34 -31.97
N TRP A 62 8.62 5.32 -31.46
CA TRP A 62 9.26 4.15 -30.85
C TRP A 62 9.92 3.27 -31.92
N ARG A 63 11.21 3.01 -31.74
CA ARG A 63 11.94 2.01 -32.51
C ARG A 63 11.91 0.66 -31.78
N ALA A 64 12.20 -0.42 -32.50
CA ALA A 64 12.33 -1.75 -31.91
C ALA A 64 13.34 -1.78 -30.73
N ASN A 65 14.39 -0.95 -30.79
CA ASN A 65 15.35 -0.78 -29.71
C ASN A 65 14.75 -0.13 -28.45
N ASP A 66 13.77 0.77 -28.60
CA ASP A 66 13.09 1.41 -27.47
C ASP A 66 12.14 0.42 -26.77
N ILE A 67 11.44 -0.41 -27.55
CA ILE A 67 10.58 -1.49 -27.03
C ILE A 67 11.43 -2.51 -26.26
N TRP A 68 12.54 -2.96 -26.85
CA TRP A 68 13.48 -3.86 -26.17
C TRP A 68 14.11 -3.21 -24.93
N GLY A 69 14.39 -1.90 -25.01
CA GLY A 69 14.85 -1.10 -23.88
C GLY A 69 13.85 -1.10 -22.73
N VAL A 70 12.56 -0.93 -23.00
CA VAL A 70 11.50 -0.97 -21.98
C VAL A 70 11.39 -2.35 -21.35
N VAL A 71 11.43 -3.44 -22.13
CA VAL A 71 11.39 -4.81 -21.59
C VAL A 71 12.57 -5.09 -20.66
N ARG A 72 13.77 -4.63 -21.02
CA ARG A 72 14.99 -4.86 -20.25
C ARG A 72 15.09 -4.01 -18.98
N HIS A 73 14.67 -2.74 -19.05
CA HIS A 73 14.82 -1.80 -17.93
C HIS A 73 13.58 -1.73 -17.04
N HIS A 74 12.41 -2.12 -17.56
CA HIS A 74 11.13 -2.12 -16.86
C HIS A 74 10.39 -3.46 -17.03
N PRO A 75 11.00 -4.59 -16.61
CA PRO A 75 10.38 -5.90 -16.78
C PRO A 75 9.07 -6.03 -16.00
N VAL A 76 8.96 -5.40 -14.82
CA VAL A 76 7.76 -5.48 -13.98
C VAL A 76 6.54 -4.88 -14.68
N PRO A 77 6.53 -3.60 -15.14
CA PRO A 77 5.42 -3.07 -15.94
C PRO A 77 5.08 -3.90 -17.18
N CYS A 78 6.08 -4.49 -17.85
CA CYS A 78 5.85 -5.34 -19.02
C CYS A 78 5.10 -6.63 -18.66
N VAL A 79 5.51 -7.29 -17.56
CA VAL A 79 4.79 -8.46 -17.04
C VAL A 79 3.37 -8.08 -16.64
N PHE A 80 3.16 -6.94 -15.98
CA PHE A 80 1.81 -6.47 -15.65
C PHE A 80 0.97 -6.19 -16.90
N ALA A 81 1.54 -5.59 -17.94
CA ALA A 81 0.84 -5.33 -19.20
C ALA A 81 0.45 -6.65 -19.91
N ALA A 82 1.37 -7.61 -19.97
CA ALA A 82 1.09 -8.93 -20.54
C ALA A 82 0.01 -9.68 -19.73
N SER A 83 0.12 -9.68 -18.40
CA SER A 83 -0.88 -10.26 -17.51
C SER A 83 -2.24 -9.58 -17.65
N LEU A 84 -2.29 -8.25 -17.78
CA LEU A 84 -3.54 -7.51 -17.99
C LEU A 84 -4.23 -7.98 -19.28
N LEU A 85 -3.50 -8.04 -20.39
CA LEU A 85 -4.05 -8.51 -21.67
C LEU A 85 -4.53 -9.95 -21.58
N PHE A 86 -3.76 -10.82 -20.92
CA PHE A 86 -4.16 -12.20 -20.68
C PHE A 86 -5.46 -12.27 -19.86
N PHE A 87 -5.55 -11.56 -18.72
CA PHE A 87 -6.72 -11.60 -17.87
C PHE A 87 -7.95 -10.93 -18.49
N MET A 88 -7.78 -9.92 -19.35
CA MET A 88 -8.88 -9.40 -20.17
C MET A 88 -9.44 -10.50 -21.08
N ALA A 89 -8.60 -11.27 -21.76
CA ALA A 89 -9.06 -12.38 -22.59
C ALA A 89 -9.75 -13.49 -21.76
N VAL A 90 -9.23 -13.77 -20.56
CA VAL A 90 -9.88 -14.69 -19.61
C VAL A 90 -11.24 -14.16 -19.19
N GLU A 91 -11.36 -12.89 -18.81
CA GLU A 91 -12.62 -12.27 -18.39
C GLU A 91 -13.70 -12.36 -19.48
N TYR A 92 -13.35 -12.12 -20.75
CA TYR A 92 -14.28 -12.26 -21.88
C TYR A 92 -14.76 -13.70 -22.13
N THR A 93 -14.02 -14.70 -21.65
CA THR A 93 -14.32 -16.12 -21.85
C THR A 93 -14.77 -16.82 -20.56
N LEU A 94 -14.73 -16.12 -19.42
CA LEU A 94 -15.07 -16.64 -18.12
C LEU A 94 -16.60 -16.83 -18.01
N ARG A 95 -17.02 -18.01 -17.57
CA ARG A 95 -18.42 -18.24 -17.19
C ARG A 95 -18.64 -17.75 -15.77
N MET A 96 -19.65 -16.91 -15.57
CA MET A 96 -20.03 -16.43 -14.25
C MET A 96 -20.50 -17.58 -13.36
N VAL A 97 -20.12 -17.54 -12.09
CA VAL A 97 -20.60 -18.49 -11.08
C VAL A 97 -22.08 -18.18 -10.79
N PRO A 98 -22.99 -19.17 -10.80
CA PRO A 98 -24.40 -18.95 -10.50
C PRO A 98 -24.60 -18.40 -9.07
N PRO A 99 -25.65 -17.59 -8.82
CA PRO A 99 -25.91 -17.01 -7.51
C PRO A 99 -26.25 -18.04 -6.41
N THR A 100 -26.64 -19.26 -6.81
CA THR A 100 -26.94 -20.37 -5.89
C THR A 100 -25.71 -21.22 -5.55
N SER A 101 -24.56 -20.97 -6.19
CA SER A 101 -23.34 -21.73 -5.99
C SER A 101 -22.41 -21.02 -5.00
N PRO A 102 -21.62 -21.76 -4.21
CA PRO A 102 -20.61 -21.13 -3.35
C PRO A 102 -19.57 -20.38 -4.20
N PRO A 103 -18.92 -19.34 -3.65
CA PRO A 103 -17.87 -18.62 -4.35
C PRO A 103 -16.76 -19.58 -4.82
N PHE A 104 -16.38 -19.45 -6.10
CA PHE A 104 -15.27 -20.20 -6.66
C PHE A 104 -13.94 -19.69 -6.11
N ASP A 105 -13.10 -20.60 -5.60
CA ASP A 105 -11.81 -20.26 -5.03
C ASP A 105 -10.72 -21.23 -5.52
N LEU A 106 -9.73 -20.70 -6.24
CA LEU A 106 -8.65 -21.51 -6.79
C LEU A 106 -7.70 -22.06 -5.71
N GLY A 107 -7.51 -21.34 -4.60
CA GLY A 107 -6.70 -21.80 -3.49
C GLY A 107 -7.33 -23.01 -2.82
N PHE A 108 -8.65 -23.05 -2.68
CA PHE A 108 -9.38 -24.23 -2.21
C PHE A 108 -9.21 -25.45 -3.10
N ILE A 109 -9.20 -25.25 -4.42
CA ILE A 109 -8.93 -26.33 -5.37
C ILE A 109 -7.49 -26.83 -5.18
N ALA A 110 -6.53 -25.91 -5.13
CA ALA A 110 -5.11 -26.23 -4.94
C ALA A 110 -4.84 -26.97 -3.63
N THR A 111 -5.58 -26.69 -2.56
CA THR A 111 -5.41 -27.34 -1.24
C THR A 111 -6.33 -28.54 -1.00
N THR A 112 -7.09 -29.00 -2.00
CA THR A 112 -8.09 -30.07 -1.84
C THR A 112 -7.52 -31.36 -1.23
N ASN A 113 -6.31 -31.76 -1.63
CA ASN A 113 -5.68 -32.98 -1.09
C ASN A 113 -5.33 -32.83 0.39
N LEU A 114 -4.81 -31.65 0.77
CA LEU A 114 -4.48 -31.35 2.16
C LEU A 114 -5.77 -31.21 3.00
N HIS A 115 -6.81 -30.61 2.45
CA HIS A 115 -8.13 -30.53 3.06
C HIS A 115 -8.67 -31.92 3.42
N ARG A 116 -8.69 -32.87 2.46
CA ARG A 116 -9.13 -34.25 2.72
C ARG A 116 -8.26 -34.96 3.76
N LEU A 117 -6.95 -34.72 3.75
CA LEU A 117 -6.05 -35.27 4.76
C LEU A 117 -6.42 -34.77 6.17
N LEU A 118 -6.65 -33.46 6.32
CA LEU A 118 -7.04 -32.85 7.59
C LEU A 118 -8.41 -33.33 8.07
N GLU A 119 -9.37 -33.45 7.15
CA GLU A 119 -10.70 -33.99 7.42
C GLU A 119 -10.61 -35.44 7.95
N SER A 120 -9.79 -36.28 7.30
CA SER A 120 -9.59 -37.68 7.72
C SER A 120 -8.81 -37.84 9.03
N ARG A 121 -8.13 -36.80 9.51
CA ARG A 121 -7.26 -36.83 10.71
C ARG A 121 -7.54 -35.64 11.64
N PRO A 122 -8.64 -35.65 12.41
CA PRO A 122 -9.03 -34.54 13.28
C PRO A 122 -7.97 -34.13 14.33
N THR A 123 -7.20 -35.09 14.83
CA THR A 123 -6.09 -34.83 15.76
C THR A 123 -5.00 -33.97 15.11
N LEU A 124 -4.67 -34.26 13.85
CA LEU A 124 -3.68 -33.47 13.10
C LEU A 124 -4.20 -32.05 12.83
N ASN A 125 -5.47 -31.90 12.47
CA ASN A 125 -6.10 -30.59 12.34
C ASN A 125 -6.00 -29.79 13.65
N THR A 126 -6.27 -30.44 14.79
CA THR A 126 -6.20 -29.79 16.11
C THR A 126 -4.79 -29.39 16.50
N ILE A 127 -3.78 -30.21 16.21
CA ILE A 127 -2.37 -29.85 16.44
C ILE A 127 -1.98 -28.64 15.59
N LEU A 128 -2.34 -28.65 14.29
CA LEU A 128 -2.06 -27.52 13.41
C LEU A 128 -2.82 -26.25 13.81
N ALA A 129 -4.04 -26.39 14.33
CA ALA A 129 -4.80 -25.29 14.93
C ALA A 129 -4.07 -24.69 16.14
N GLY A 130 -3.61 -25.54 17.05
CA GLY A 130 -2.81 -25.12 18.21
C GLY A 130 -1.54 -24.37 17.79
N LEU A 131 -0.78 -24.89 16.81
CA LEU A 131 0.42 -24.23 16.29
C LEU A 131 0.11 -22.87 15.65
N ASN A 132 -1.00 -22.78 14.91
CA ASN A 132 -1.45 -21.52 14.34
C ASN A 132 -1.80 -20.49 15.42
N THR A 133 -2.49 -20.93 16.48
CA THR A 133 -2.81 -20.09 17.64
C THR A 133 -1.58 -19.64 18.40
N VAL A 134 -0.58 -20.50 18.57
CA VAL A 134 0.73 -20.11 19.12
C VAL A 134 1.37 -19.02 18.27
N PHE A 135 1.35 -19.17 16.94
CA PHE A 135 1.91 -18.16 16.04
C PHE A 135 1.17 -16.82 16.13
N VAL A 136 -0.16 -16.81 16.27
CA VAL A 136 -0.93 -15.58 16.55
C VAL A 136 -0.52 -14.94 17.87
N GLY A 137 -0.34 -15.77 18.91
CA GLY A 137 0.18 -15.33 20.19
C GLY A 137 1.56 -14.68 20.05
N MET A 138 2.46 -15.26 19.25
CA MET A 138 3.78 -14.69 18.96
C MET A 138 3.67 -13.34 18.24
N GLN A 139 2.78 -13.20 17.25
CA GLN A 139 2.55 -11.94 16.54
C GLN A 139 2.08 -10.84 17.49
N THR A 140 1.06 -11.15 18.29
CA THR A 140 0.49 -10.21 19.28
C THR A 140 1.53 -9.80 20.31
N THR A 141 2.27 -10.79 20.84
CA THR A 141 3.34 -10.56 21.82
C THR A 141 4.42 -9.66 21.23
N TYR A 142 4.88 -9.93 20.02
CA TYR A 142 5.90 -9.12 19.36
C TYR A 142 5.42 -7.67 19.15
N ILE A 143 4.22 -7.48 18.60
CA ILE A 143 3.68 -6.13 18.33
C ILE A 143 3.57 -5.32 19.62
N LEU A 144 3.02 -5.90 20.69
CA LEU A 144 2.92 -5.24 21.99
C LEU A 144 4.30 -5.01 22.62
N TRP A 145 5.22 -5.97 22.51
CA TRP A 145 6.57 -5.85 23.02
C TRP A 145 7.33 -4.69 22.39
N THR A 146 7.26 -4.53 21.06
CA THR A 146 7.93 -3.43 20.36
C THR A 146 7.44 -2.06 20.81
N TRP A 147 6.16 -1.95 21.20
CA TRP A 147 5.61 -0.72 21.75
C TRP A 147 6.00 -0.51 23.22
N LEU A 148 5.72 -1.49 24.08
CA LEU A 148 5.85 -1.35 25.53
C LEU A 148 7.30 -1.33 26.00
N MET A 149 8.16 -2.16 25.39
CA MET A 149 9.55 -2.34 25.83
C MET A 149 10.54 -1.59 24.94
N GLU A 150 10.32 -1.56 23.63
CA GLU A 150 11.25 -0.92 22.69
C GLU A 150 10.84 0.53 22.33
N GLY A 151 9.68 1.00 22.83
CA GLY A 151 9.20 2.37 22.60
C GLY A 151 8.87 2.68 21.13
N ARG A 152 8.69 1.66 20.28
CA ARG A 152 8.40 1.80 18.85
C ARG A 152 6.91 1.55 18.59
N PRO A 153 6.07 2.59 18.50
CA PRO A 153 4.63 2.40 18.39
C PRO A 153 4.17 1.98 16.98
N ARG A 154 5.03 2.07 15.96
CA ARG A 154 4.63 1.91 14.55
C ARG A 154 3.88 0.61 14.30
N ALA A 155 4.42 -0.54 14.70
CA ALA A 155 3.78 -1.84 14.50
C ALA A 155 2.40 -1.93 15.19
N THR A 156 2.28 -1.31 16.38
CA THR A 156 1.02 -1.26 17.12
C THR A 156 -0.01 -0.35 16.43
N ILE A 157 0.40 0.82 15.93
CA ILE A 157 -0.47 1.72 15.16
C ILE A 157 -0.94 1.03 13.88
N SER A 158 -0.04 0.34 13.16
CA SER A 158 -0.38 -0.45 11.97
C SER A 158 -1.44 -1.50 12.29
N ALA A 159 -1.25 -2.25 13.39
CA ALA A 159 -2.19 -3.28 13.83
C ALA A 159 -3.55 -2.67 14.20
N LEU A 160 -3.57 -1.53 14.89
CA LEU A 160 -4.79 -0.82 15.26
C LEU A 160 -5.58 -0.39 14.01
N PHE A 161 -4.94 0.26 13.03
CA PHE A 161 -5.58 0.64 11.78
C PHE A 161 -6.10 -0.58 11.03
N MET A 162 -5.29 -1.63 10.94
CA MET A 162 -5.63 -2.85 10.23
C MET A 162 -6.83 -3.58 10.85
N PHE A 163 -6.84 -3.82 12.16
CA PHE A 163 -7.94 -4.52 12.82
C PHE A 163 -9.23 -3.69 12.85
N THR A 164 -9.12 -2.36 12.99
CA THR A 164 -10.28 -1.46 12.91
C THR A 164 -10.92 -1.50 11.52
N CYS A 165 -10.12 -1.37 10.46
CA CYS A 165 -10.63 -1.42 9.09
C CYS A 165 -11.19 -2.81 8.75
N ARG A 166 -10.53 -3.89 9.21
CA ARG A 166 -11.04 -5.26 9.09
C ARG A 166 -12.40 -5.42 9.76
N GLY A 167 -12.57 -4.88 10.97
CA GLY A 167 -13.85 -4.93 11.69
C GLY A 167 -14.97 -4.20 10.95
N ILE A 168 -14.69 -3.00 10.42
CA ILE A 168 -15.66 -2.24 9.63
C ILE A 168 -16.02 -3.00 8.34
N LEU A 169 -15.02 -3.41 7.56
CA LEU A 169 -15.21 -4.09 6.26
C LEU A 169 -15.90 -5.43 6.41
N GLY A 170 -15.50 -6.24 7.41
CA GLY A 170 -16.14 -7.51 7.69
C GLY A 170 -17.59 -7.36 8.18
N TYR A 171 -17.95 -6.23 8.80
CA TYR A 171 -19.33 -5.95 9.18
C TYR A 171 -20.19 -5.50 8.00
N VAL A 172 -19.68 -4.58 7.17
CA VAL A 172 -20.42 -4.08 6.00
C VAL A 172 -20.44 -5.06 4.83
N THR A 173 -19.58 -6.08 4.84
CA THR A 173 -19.52 -7.12 3.81
C THR A 173 -19.19 -8.46 4.44
N GLN A 174 -20.22 -9.29 4.63
CA GLN A 174 -20.08 -10.62 5.17
C GLN A 174 -19.99 -11.65 4.04
N LEU A 175 -18.87 -12.35 3.98
CA LEU A 175 -18.73 -13.53 3.13
C LEU A 175 -19.34 -14.74 3.84
N PRO A 176 -20.00 -15.66 3.11
CA PRO A 176 -20.48 -16.90 3.71
C PRO A 176 -19.29 -17.76 4.16
N LEU A 177 -19.48 -18.53 5.23
CA LEU A 177 -18.49 -19.52 5.63
C LEU A 177 -18.41 -20.61 4.55
N PRO A 178 -17.21 -20.96 4.05
CA PRO A 178 -17.07 -22.00 3.04
C PRO A 178 -17.63 -23.36 3.49
N GLU A 179 -18.25 -24.07 2.56
CA GLU A 179 -18.68 -25.46 2.78
C GLU A 179 -17.47 -26.35 3.09
N GLY A 180 -17.60 -27.19 4.13
CA GLY A 180 -16.52 -28.04 4.61
C GLY A 180 -15.51 -27.34 5.52
N PHE A 181 -15.84 -26.20 6.14
CA PHE A 181 -14.96 -25.58 7.13
C PHE A 181 -14.56 -26.56 8.25
N LEU A 182 -13.25 -26.77 8.42
CA LEU A 182 -12.67 -27.64 9.44
C LEU A 182 -12.23 -26.83 10.66
N GLY A 183 -13.20 -26.45 11.49
CA GLY A 183 -12.93 -25.79 12.76
C GLY A 183 -12.27 -26.71 13.79
N SER A 184 -11.46 -26.14 14.67
CA SER A 184 -10.94 -26.81 15.87
C SER A 184 -11.19 -25.95 17.10
N GLY A 185 -11.44 -26.58 18.26
CA GLY A 185 -11.52 -25.86 19.55
C GLY A 185 -10.20 -25.19 19.96
N ALA A 186 -9.09 -25.49 19.28
CA ALA A 186 -7.80 -24.83 19.47
C ALA A 186 -7.57 -23.64 18.51
N ASP A 187 -8.47 -23.37 17.57
CA ASP A 187 -8.37 -22.21 16.68
C ASP A 187 -8.57 -20.91 17.44
N PHE A 188 -7.87 -19.85 17.03
CA PHE A 188 -8.10 -18.50 17.56
C PHE A 188 -8.80 -17.64 16.50
N PRO A 189 -9.90 -16.93 16.84
CA PRO A 189 -10.57 -16.86 18.14
C PRO A 189 -11.18 -18.21 18.57
N VAL A 190 -11.08 -18.52 19.87
CA VAL A 190 -11.46 -19.82 20.45
C VAL A 190 -12.97 -19.98 20.49
N GLY A 191 -13.44 -21.15 20.03
CA GLY A 191 -14.85 -21.52 20.03
C GLY A 191 -15.51 -21.24 18.68
N ASN A 192 -16.70 -21.80 18.49
CA ASN A 192 -17.51 -21.66 17.28
C ASN A 192 -18.15 -20.25 17.20
N VAL A 193 -17.36 -19.21 17.44
CA VAL A 193 -17.79 -17.82 17.45
C VAL A 193 -17.76 -17.27 16.04
N SER A 194 -18.73 -16.42 15.71
CA SER A 194 -18.74 -15.72 14.43
C SER A 194 -17.49 -14.87 14.30
N PHE A 195 -16.72 -15.06 13.23
CA PHE A 195 -15.50 -14.32 12.95
C PHE A 195 -15.60 -13.63 11.58
N PHE A 196 -14.94 -12.48 11.45
CA PHE A 196 -14.86 -11.78 10.17
C PHE A 196 -13.91 -12.54 9.23
N LEU A 197 -14.43 -13.03 8.10
CA LEU A 197 -13.64 -13.66 7.05
C LEU A 197 -12.79 -12.62 6.30
N PHE A 198 -13.42 -11.58 5.77
CA PHE A 198 -12.75 -10.59 4.93
C PHE A 198 -12.11 -9.45 5.76
N TYR A 199 -10.85 -9.05 5.53
CA TYR A 199 -9.71 -9.78 4.95
C TYR A 199 -8.85 -10.35 6.08
N SER A 200 -8.03 -11.38 5.86
CA SER A 200 -7.34 -12.13 6.93
C SER A 200 -6.45 -11.27 7.84
N GLY A 201 -6.87 -11.13 9.10
CA GLY A 201 -6.14 -10.39 10.13
C GLY A 201 -4.88 -11.11 10.60
N HIS A 202 -4.89 -12.44 10.57
CA HIS A 202 -3.75 -13.31 10.86
C HIS A 202 -2.57 -12.98 9.93
N VAL A 203 -2.82 -13.06 8.63
CA VAL A 203 -1.82 -12.80 7.60
C VAL A 203 -1.35 -11.35 7.66
N ALA A 204 -2.28 -10.40 7.82
CA ALA A 204 -1.94 -8.99 7.90
C ALA A 204 -1.06 -8.67 9.12
N ALA A 205 -1.35 -9.23 10.30
CA ALA A 205 -0.57 -9.04 11.50
C ALA A 205 0.83 -9.66 11.39
N SER A 206 0.97 -10.85 10.79
CA SER A 206 2.30 -11.43 10.50
C SER A 206 3.12 -10.54 9.59
N ILE A 207 2.51 -9.97 8.54
CA ILE A 207 3.19 -9.05 7.61
C ILE A 207 3.65 -7.78 8.34
N ILE A 208 2.80 -7.17 9.17
CA ILE A 208 3.17 -6.01 9.99
C ILE A 208 4.37 -6.32 10.89
N ALA A 209 4.32 -7.45 11.59
CA ALA A 209 5.41 -7.88 12.47
C ALA A 209 6.71 -8.12 11.68
N SER A 210 6.64 -8.84 10.56
CA SER A 210 7.80 -9.12 9.70
C SER A 210 8.39 -7.84 9.11
N LEU A 211 7.57 -6.90 8.63
CA LEU A 211 8.04 -5.61 8.12
C LEU A 211 8.76 -4.79 9.20
N ASP A 212 8.28 -4.80 10.44
CA ASP A 212 8.98 -4.15 11.56
C ASP A 212 10.33 -4.81 11.84
N MET A 213 10.39 -6.14 11.85
CA MET A 213 11.64 -6.88 12.05
C MET A 213 12.66 -6.57 10.95
N LYS A 214 12.24 -6.49 9.67
CA LYS A 214 13.10 -6.12 8.54
C LYS A 214 13.66 -4.71 8.71
N ARG A 215 12.83 -3.75 9.14
CA ARG A 215 13.29 -2.38 9.44
C ARG A 215 14.38 -2.36 10.53
N MET A 216 14.24 -3.22 11.52
CA MET A 216 15.22 -3.36 12.62
C MET A 216 16.40 -4.28 12.29
N LYS A 217 16.53 -4.73 11.03
CA LYS A 217 17.57 -5.67 10.58
C LYS A 217 17.59 -7.01 11.33
N ARG A 218 16.44 -7.42 11.89
CA ARG A 218 16.24 -8.73 12.55
C ARG A 218 15.80 -9.77 11.51
N TRP A 219 16.65 -10.03 10.53
CA TRP A 219 16.32 -10.81 9.33
C TRP A 219 15.89 -12.24 9.64
N GLU A 220 16.61 -12.94 10.52
CA GLU A 220 16.28 -14.33 10.90
C GLU A 220 14.86 -14.46 11.45
N LEU A 221 14.50 -13.56 12.38
CA LEU A 221 13.17 -13.55 12.98
C LEU A 221 12.10 -13.20 11.95
N SER A 222 12.42 -12.25 11.06
CA SER A 222 11.53 -11.87 9.97
C SER A 222 11.27 -13.02 9.00
N TYR A 223 12.31 -13.73 8.56
CA TYR A 223 12.16 -14.90 7.68
C TYR A 223 11.38 -16.02 8.37
N THR A 224 11.61 -16.22 9.67
CA THR A 224 10.82 -17.16 10.47
C THR A 224 9.33 -16.78 10.44
N PHE A 225 8.99 -15.51 10.65
CA PHE A 225 7.61 -15.03 10.56
C PHE A 225 7.04 -15.17 9.15
N ASP A 226 7.82 -14.90 8.10
CA ASP A 226 7.38 -15.07 6.71
C ASP A 226 7.07 -16.54 6.40
N ILE A 227 7.92 -17.48 6.83
CA ILE A 227 7.71 -18.93 6.65
C ILE A 227 6.47 -19.40 7.43
N LEU A 228 6.35 -19.01 8.70
CA LEU A 228 5.19 -19.35 9.52
C LEU A 228 3.90 -18.76 8.94
N ASN A 229 3.95 -17.57 8.36
CA ASN A 229 2.81 -16.96 7.67
C ASN A 229 2.41 -17.73 6.40
N VAL A 230 3.37 -18.24 5.63
CA VAL A 230 3.08 -19.12 4.48
C VAL A 230 2.38 -20.41 4.94
N LEU A 231 2.87 -21.03 6.02
CA LEU A 231 2.21 -22.21 6.61
C LEU A 231 0.81 -21.88 7.12
N GLN A 232 0.62 -20.70 7.72
CA GLN A 232 -0.67 -20.19 8.15
C GLN A 232 -1.63 -19.98 6.97
N VAL A 233 -1.18 -19.40 5.85
CA VAL A 233 -1.96 -19.28 4.59
C VAL A 233 -2.39 -20.66 4.08
N ILE A 234 -1.45 -21.61 3.98
CA ILE A 234 -1.74 -22.98 3.51
C ILE A 234 -2.78 -23.63 4.42
N ARG A 235 -2.64 -23.49 5.74
CA ARG A 235 -3.59 -24.02 6.71
C ARG A 235 -4.97 -23.42 6.51
N LEU A 236 -5.08 -22.08 6.47
CA LEU A 236 -6.35 -21.38 6.36
C LEU A 236 -7.09 -21.73 5.05
N LEU A 237 -6.36 -21.93 3.95
CA LEU A 237 -6.94 -22.46 2.70
C LEU A 237 -7.37 -23.93 2.84
N SER A 238 -6.56 -24.75 3.51
CA SER A 238 -6.82 -26.20 3.63
C SER A 238 -7.96 -26.52 4.59
N THR A 239 -8.17 -25.70 5.62
CA THR A 239 -9.31 -25.83 6.53
C THR A 239 -10.55 -25.10 6.03
N ARG A 240 -10.47 -24.48 4.84
CA ARG A 240 -11.53 -23.62 4.27
C ARG A 240 -11.93 -22.48 5.20
N GLY A 241 -10.97 -21.99 6.00
CA GLY A 241 -11.17 -20.92 6.98
C GLY A 241 -11.06 -19.51 6.42
N HIS A 242 -10.49 -19.34 5.22
CA HIS A 242 -10.46 -18.07 4.49
C HIS A 242 -10.42 -18.32 2.99
N TYR A 243 -11.08 -17.44 2.24
CA TYR A 243 -10.92 -17.41 0.79
C TYR A 243 -9.52 -16.91 0.42
N THR A 244 -9.01 -17.29 -0.74
CA THR A 244 -7.73 -16.82 -1.30
C THR A 244 -7.68 -15.30 -1.36
N ILE A 245 -8.80 -14.65 -1.69
CA ILE A 245 -8.90 -13.19 -1.73
C ILE A 245 -8.72 -12.57 -0.34
N ASP A 246 -9.24 -13.21 0.72
CA ASP A 246 -9.06 -12.72 2.10
C ASP A 246 -7.58 -12.69 2.48
N LEU A 247 -6.83 -13.70 2.04
CA LEU A 247 -5.40 -13.84 2.35
C LEU A 247 -4.57 -12.83 1.53
N ALA A 248 -4.88 -12.69 0.24
CA ALA A 248 -4.22 -11.72 -0.65
C ALA A 248 -4.45 -10.27 -0.18
N VAL A 249 -5.70 -9.92 0.14
CA VAL A 249 -6.04 -8.61 0.70
C VAL A 249 -5.42 -8.44 2.09
N GLY A 250 -5.31 -9.51 2.89
CA GLY A 250 -4.59 -9.48 4.17
C GLY A 250 -3.12 -9.08 4.03
N ILE A 251 -2.40 -9.62 3.05
CA ILE A 251 -1.02 -9.21 2.74
C ILE A 251 -0.98 -7.73 2.35
N GLY A 252 -1.85 -7.32 1.42
CA GLY A 252 -1.94 -5.94 0.96
C GLY A 252 -2.26 -4.96 2.10
N ALA A 253 -3.19 -5.33 2.97
CA ALA A 253 -3.57 -4.56 4.15
C ALA A 253 -2.38 -4.41 5.12
N GLY A 254 -1.64 -5.48 5.40
CA GLY A 254 -0.45 -5.41 6.25
C GLY A 254 0.59 -4.40 5.74
N ILE A 255 0.86 -4.40 4.43
CA ILE A 255 1.78 -3.44 3.79
C ILE A 255 1.20 -2.02 3.80
N LEU A 256 -0.08 -1.87 3.46
CA LEU A 256 -0.76 -0.57 3.39
C LEU A 256 -0.78 0.11 4.76
N PHE A 257 -1.25 -0.58 5.79
CA PHE A 257 -1.36 -0.01 7.14
C PHE A 257 -0.01 0.24 7.77
N ASP A 258 1.01 -0.57 7.46
CA ASP A 258 2.38 -0.27 7.85
C ASP A 258 2.92 1.03 7.21
N SER A 259 2.61 1.25 5.93
CA SER A 259 2.95 2.51 5.25
C SER A 259 2.21 3.71 5.86
N LEU A 260 0.92 3.57 6.12
CA LEU A 260 0.10 4.62 6.75
C LEU A 260 0.57 4.95 8.16
N ALA A 261 0.89 3.95 8.98
CA ALA A 261 1.44 4.14 10.31
C ALA A 261 2.78 4.90 10.27
N GLY A 262 3.65 4.57 9.30
CA GLY A 262 4.90 5.31 9.08
C GLY A 262 4.65 6.79 8.76
N LYS A 263 3.73 7.09 7.83
CA LYS A 263 3.36 8.48 7.49
C LYS A 263 2.76 9.23 8.68
N TYR A 264 1.95 8.55 9.49
CA TYR A 264 1.36 9.12 10.69
C TYR A 264 2.43 9.48 11.72
N GLU A 265 3.35 8.56 12.00
CA GLU A 265 4.47 8.77 12.92
C GLU A 265 5.38 9.92 12.47
N ASP A 266 5.74 9.96 11.19
CA ASP A 266 6.56 11.02 10.62
C ASP A 266 5.89 12.39 10.72
N SER A 267 4.56 12.43 10.50
CA SER A 267 3.79 13.67 10.62
C SER A 267 3.79 14.19 12.06
N LYS A 268 3.62 13.31 13.04
CA LYS A 268 3.64 13.68 14.46
C LYS A 268 5.02 14.11 14.95
N LYS A 269 6.09 13.48 14.45
CA LYS A 269 7.47 13.89 14.72
C LYS A 269 7.77 15.30 14.17
N ARG A 270 7.29 15.61 12.96
CA ARG A 270 7.41 16.95 12.37
C ARG A 270 6.67 18.00 13.19
N GLU A 271 5.44 17.70 13.58
CA GLU A 271 4.62 18.58 14.43
C GLU A 271 5.32 18.90 15.76
N ALA A 272 5.83 17.87 16.46
CA ALA A 272 6.57 18.05 17.72
C ALA A 272 7.85 18.89 17.54
N SER A 273 8.57 18.68 16.43
CA SER A 273 9.80 19.44 16.12
C SER A 273 9.51 20.92 15.84
N LEU A 274 8.40 21.22 15.18
CA LEU A 274 7.94 22.58 14.92
C LEU A 274 7.54 23.29 16.22
N VAL A 275 6.80 22.62 17.10
CA VAL A 275 6.42 23.17 18.41
C VAL A 275 7.66 23.45 19.26
N SER A 276 8.60 22.50 19.34
CA SER A 276 9.85 22.70 20.08
C SER A 276 10.66 23.88 19.53
N SER A 277 10.73 24.02 18.20
CA SER A 277 11.40 25.16 17.56
C SER A 277 10.71 26.48 17.91
N ALA A 278 9.38 26.55 17.83
CA ALA A 278 8.62 27.75 18.17
C ALA A 278 8.80 28.16 19.65
N THR A 279 8.80 27.21 20.57
CA THR A 279 9.05 27.46 22.00
C THR A 279 10.47 27.97 22.24
N ASN A 280 11.47 27.38 21.58
CA ASN A 280 12.86 27.83 21.68
C ASN A 280 13.05 29.25 21.14
N TYR A 281 12.44 29.58 20.00
CA TYR A 281 12.46 30.94 19.45
C TYR A 281 11.76 31.95 20.37
N GLY A 282 10.59 31.60 20.93
CA GLY A 282 9.88 32.46 21.88
C GLY A 282 10.66 32.71 23.17
N SER A 283 11.31 31.68 23.71
CA SER A 283 12.18 31.79 24.89
C SER A 283 13.42 32.66 24.61
N TYR A 284 14.07 32.47 23.46
CA TYR A 284 15.22 33.30 23.04
C TYR A 284 14.84 34.78 22.88
N TYR A 285 13.67 35.06 22.30
CA TYR A 285 13.19 36.42 22.10
C TYR A 285 12.87 37.12 23.43
N ASN A 286 12.25 36.41 24.38
CA ASN A 286 11.99 36.95 25.71
C ASN A 286 13.29 37.20 26.49
N SER A 287 14.27 36.30 26.42
CA SER A 287 15.60 36.50 27.05
C SER A 287 16.40 37.66 26.43
N GLN A 288 16.24 37.93 25.14
CA GLN A 288 16.82 39.11 24.48
C GLN A 288 16.11 40.40 24.90
N LYS A 289 14.77 40.36 25.04
CA LYS A 289 13.98 41.52 25.47
C LYS A 289 14.26 41.89 26.94
N GLU A 290 14.41 40.93 27.83
CA GLU A 290 14.83 41.18 29.22
C GLU A 290 16.22 41.80 29.29
N ARG A 291 17.20 41.25 28.56
CA ARG A 291 18.57 41.82 28.50
C ARG A 291 18.62 43.23 27.90
N ASN A 292 17.79 43.52 26.90
CA ASN A 292 17.76 44.85 26.28
C ASN A 292 16.90 45.84 27.09
N GLY A 293 16.00 45.36 27.96
CA GLY A 293 15.21 46.17 28.88
C GLY A 293 15.98 46.65 30.11
N GLU A 294 17.00 45.90 30.56
CA GLU A 294 17.89 46.31 31.66
C GLU A 294 18.90 47.40 31.26
N LEU A 295 19.09 47.67 29.96
CA LEU A 295 20.03 48.69 29.45
C LEU A 295 19.41 50.10 29.31
N VAL A 296 18.16 50.30 29.73
CA VAL A 296 17.43 51.59 29.62
C VAL A 296 16.99 52.13 31.00
N GLY A 297 17.53 51.58 32.09
CA GLY A 297 17.30 52.03 33.47
C GLY A 297 18.39 52.96 33.98
#